data_AF-A0A8T3V8V3-F1
#
_entry.id   AF-A0A8T3V8V3-F1
#
_cell.length_a   1.000
_cell.length_b   1.000
_cell.length_c   1.000
_cell.angle_alpha   90.00
_cell.angle_beta   90.00
_cell.angle_gamma   90.00
#
_symmetry.space_group_name_H-M   'P 1'
#
loop_
_entity.id
_entity.type
_entity.pdbx_description
1 polymer ?
#
loop_
_entity_poly.entity_id
_entity_poly.type
_entity_poly.pdbx_seq_one_letter_code
_entity_poly.pdbx_strand_id
1 'polypeptide(L)'
;MEFHEDVIFKSQGQVYGQELMDIINIEGKIVEVHQTEYGIIDPKMYKPDMVFELEDRIIILEFQSTYVDISDKKRFRLYSALFDHLKNKSQKDIEVHVLSTVEAEKTKCYKINPDSSFPIYIHSLKSYDGDEFLNMINTKISNNQQLSEKELLLISLICFMKCGNGIEYSILNSAVAITNVPDLDKDIAQFVKGVVLMLCDKFVADESLNMTISNLVGGNMKIVEDYAQRKVDEKLKERDEEIVIELDKEGYAVNDIARIAKVSLDFVNQTLSK
;
A
#
# COMPACT_ATOMS: atom_id res chain seq x y z
N MET A 1 -22.18 -28.27 -19.71
CA MET A 1 -23.29 -27.31 -19.81
C MET A 1 -23.16 -26.46 -18.56
N GLU A 2 -22.46 -25.33 -18.65
CA GLU A 2 -22.42 -24.38 -17.53
C GLU A 2 -23.84 -23.85 -17.35
N PHE A 3 -24.38 -24.06 -16.15
CA PHE A 3 -25.68 -23.53 -15.78
C PHE A 3 -25.50 -22.01 -15.67
N HIS A 4 -26.07 -21.24 -16.60
CA HIS A 4 -25.99 -19.78 -16.59
C HIS A 4 -26.95 -19.18 -15.54
N GLU A 5 -26.75 -19.55 -14.27
CA GLU A 5 -27.51 -19.08 -13.09
C GLU A 5 -27.68 -17.57 -13.11
N ASP A 6 -26.60 -16.88 -13.46
CA ASP A 6 -26.48 -15.44 -13.37
C ASP A 6 -27.45 -14.70 -14.32
N VAL A 7 -27.82 -15.30 -15.46
CA VAL A 7 -28.82 -14.73 -16.40
C VAL A 7 -30.24 -14.97 -15.92
N ILE A 8 -30.51 -16.15 -15.35
CA ILE A 8 -31.83 -16.52 -14.81
C ILE A 8 -32.12 -15.68 -13.57
N PHE A 9 -31.18 -15.56 -12.63
CA PHE A 9 -31.39 -14.78 -11.41
C PHE A 9 -31.41 -13.27 -11.65
N LYS A 10 -30.70 -12.72 -12.65
CA LYS A 10 -30.87 -11.30 -13.02
C LYS A 10 -32.27 -11.00 -13.56
N SER A 11 -32.81 -11.88 -14.42
CA SER A 11 -34.13 -11.67 -15.03
C SER A 11 -35.29 -12.01 -14.10
N GLN A 12 -35.24 -13.18 -13.45
CA GLN A 12 -36.29 -13.67 -12.56
C GLN A 12 -36.18 -13.08 -11.16
N GLY A 13 -34.99 -12.71 -10.69
CA GLY A 13 -34.79 -12.07 -9.39
C GLY A 13 -35.42 -10.67 -9.33
N GLN A 14 -35.54 -9.95 -10.45
CA GLN A 14 -36.32 -8.70 -10.49
C GLN A 14 -37.83 -8.95 -10.34
N VAL A 15 -38.32 -10.10 -10.81
CA VAL A 15 -39.75 -10.45 -10.79
C VAL A 15 -40.15 -11.04 -9.44
N TYR A 16 -39.40 -12.03 -8.95
CA TYR A 16 -39.73 -12.82 -7.77
C TYR A 16 -38.93 -12.46 -6.52
N GLY A 17 -37.88 -11.64 -6.66
CA GLY A 17 -37.04 -11.28 -5.51
C GLY A 17 -37.82 -10.57 -4.40
N GLN A 18 -38.86 -9.79 -4.74
CA GLN A 18 -39.67 -9.11 -3.74
C GLN A 18 -40.48 -10.11 -2.89
N GLU A 19 -41.11 -11.10 -3.53
CA GLU A 19 -41.83 -12.17 -2.81
C GLU A 19 -40.87 -12.97 -1.92
N LEU A 20 -39.64 -13.22 -2.38
CA LEU A 20 -38.62 -13.88 -1.56
C LEU A 20 -38.30 -13.05 -0.31
N MET A 21 -38.09 -11.73 -0.44
CA MET A 21 -37.84 -10.84 0.71
C MET A 21 -39.01 -10.86 1.70
N ASP A 22 -40.24 -10.83 1.20
CA ASP A 22 -41.45 -10.89 2.04
C ASP A 22 -41.54 -12.23 2.79
N ILE A 23 -41.24 -13.36 2.13
CA ILE A 23 -41.21 -14.69 2.76
C ILE A 23 -40.19 -14.75 3.91
N ILE A 24 -39.02 -14.14 3.74
CA ILE A 24 -37.98 -14.09 4.79
C ILE A 24 -38.13 -12.89 5.73
N ASN A 25 -39.26 -12.15 5.64
CA ASN A 25 -39.61 -11.01 6.48
C ASN A 25 -38.57 -9.88 6.47
N ILE A 26 -37.93 -9.63 5.32
CA ILE A 26 -37.07 -8.46 5.12
C ILE A 26 -37.93 -7.32 4.57
N GLU A 27 -38.08 -6.25 5.36
CA GLU A 27 -38.77 -5.05 4.92
C GLU A 27 -37.94 -4.26 3.90
N GLY A 28 -38.57 -3.85 2.79
CA GLY A 28 -37.94 -2.99 1.79
C GLY A 28 -38.42 -3.31 0.37
N LYS A 29 -38.06 -2.43 -0.58
CA LYS A 29 -38.33 -2.64 -2.00
C LYS A 29 -37.03 -2.86 -2.77
N ILE A 30 -36.96 -3.90 -3.58
CA ILE A 30 -35.82 -4.11 -4.49
C ILE A 30 -35.76 -2.95 -5.49
N VAL A 31 -34.59 -2.28 -5.54
CA VAL A 31 -34.30 -1.21 -6.49
C VAL A 31 -33.55 -1.74 -7.72
N GLU A 32 -32.60 -2.65 -7.50
CA GLU A 32 -31.77 -3.24 -8.55
C GLU A 32 -31.33 -4.64 -8.12
N VAL A 33 -31.16 -5.55 -9.09
CA VAL A 33 -30.55 -6.87 -8.89
C VAL A 33 -29.18 -6.86 -9.58
N HIS A 34 -28.13 -7.02 -8.80
CA HIS A 34 -26.74 -7.01 -9.29
C HIS A 34 -26.28 -8.41 -9.73
N GLN A 35 -25.14 -8.47 -10.42
CA GLN A 35 -24.48 -9.74 -10.78
C GLN A 35 -23.95 -10.44 -9.52
N THR A 36 -23.93 -11.77 -9.52
CA THR A 36 -23.43 -12.52 -8.36
C THR A 36 -21.92 -12.73 -8.40
N GLU A 37 -21.32 -12.64 -9.58
CA GLU A 37 -19.87 -12.68 -9.78
C GLU A 37 -19.30 -11.25 -9.83
N TYR A 38 -18.35 -10.98 -8.93
CA TYR A 38 -17.55 -9.76 -8.94
C TYR A 38 -16.14 -10.13 -9.38
N GLY A 39 -15.73 -9.71 -10.58
CA GLY A 39 -14.38 -9.93 -11.10
C GLY A 39 -13.33 -9.25 -10.21
N ILE A 40 -12.22 -9.95 -9.97
CA ILE A 40 -11.12 -9.49 -9.12
C ILE A 40 -10.61 -8.13 -9.62
N ILE A 41 -10.48 -7.22 -8.66
CA ILE A 41 -10.21 -5.81 -8.89
C ILE A 41 -8.72 -5.63 -9.25
N ASP A 42 -8.43 -4.71 -10.17
CA ASP A 42 -7.10 -4.43 -10.72
C ASP A 42 -6.03 -4.24 -9.62
N PRO A 43 -4.95 -5.05 -9.58
CA PRO A 43 -3.84 -4.90 -8.64
C PRO A 43 -3.22 -3.49 -8.62
N LYS A 44 -3.30 -2.74 -9.72
CA LYS A 44 -2.81 -1.35 -9.78
C LYS A 44 -3.58 -0.42 -8.85
N MET A 45 -4.83 -0.75 -8.47
CA MET A 45 -5.60 0.01 -7.49
C MET A 45 -5.25 -0.32 -6.03
N TYR A 46 -4.39 -1.32 -5.78
CA TYR A 46 -4.12 -1.89 -4.45
C TYR A 46 -2.68 -1.82 -4.02
N LYS A 47 -2.20 -0.61 -3.79
CA LYS A 47 -0.86 -0.41 -3.28
C LYS A 47 -0.93 0.54 -2.09
N PRO A 48 -1.06 0.01 -0.86
CA PRO A 48 -0.80 0.82 0.32
C PRO A 48 0.64 1.33 0.27
N ASP A 49 0.90 2.51 0.83
CA ASP A 49 2.24 3.08 0.79
C ASP A 49 3.24 2.19 1.54
N MET A 50 2.89 1.79 2.77
CA MET A 50 3.69 0.85 3.56
C MET A 50 2.79 -0.11 4.35
N VAL A 51 3.30 -1.33 4.54
CA VAL A 51 2.64 -2.37 5.37
C VAL A 51 3.67 -2.99 6.30
N PHE A 52 3.36 -3.03 7.59
CA PHE A 52 4.20 -3.63 8.62
C PHE A 52 3.44 -4.77 9.30
N GLU A 53 4.09 -5.91 9.47
CA GLU A 53 3.57 -6.99 10.29
C GLU A 53 4.29 -6.98 11.64
N LEU A 54 3.53 -6.70 12.70
CA LEU A 54 3.98 -6.74 14.09
C LEU A 54 3.64 -8.12 14.67
N GLU A 55 4.04 -8.37 15.91
CA GLU A 55 3.75 -9.63 16.59
C GLU A 55 2.24 -9.88 16.73
N ASP A 56 1.47 -8.84 17.05
CA ASP A 56 0.05 -8.87 17.39
C ASP A 56 -0.88 -8.36 16.28
N ARG A 57 -0.37 -7.49 15.39
CA ARG A 57 -1.19 -6.78 14.40
C ARG A 57 -0.46 -6.52 13.09
N ILE A 58 -1.20 -6.08 12.09
CA ILE A 58 -0.70 -5.56 10.82
C ILE A 58 -1.04 -4.08 10.75
N ILE A 59 -0.04 -3.25 10.45
CA ILE A 59 -0.21 -1.81 10.25
C ILE A 59 -0.11 -1.51 8.76
N ILE A 60 -1.16 -0.91 8.22
CA ILE A 60 -1.15 -0.26 6.91
C ILE A 60 -0.93 1.23 7.15
N LEU A 61 0.14 1.80 6.59
CA LEU A 61 0.45 3.23 6.69
C LEU A 61 0.21 3.91 5.34
N GLU A 62 -0.49 5.05 5.39
CA GLU A 62 -0.83 5.89 4.25
C GLU A 62 -0.38 7.34 4.48
N PHE A 63 0.17 7.96 3.45
CA PHE A 63 0.56 9.36 3.40
C PHE A 63 -0.52 10.16 2.68
N GLN A 64 -1.04 11.22 3.30
CA GLN A 64 -2.11 12.04 2.71
C GLN A 64 -1.77 13.53 2.75
N SER A 65 -1.86 14.17 1.57
CA SER A 65 -1.73 15.63 1.42
C SER A 65 -3.08 16.37 1.46
N THR A 66 -4.18 15.62 1.51
CA THR A 66 -5.55 16.12 1.58
C THR A 66 -6.30 15.53 2.77
N TYR A 67 -7.51 16.01 3.03
CA TYR A 67 -8.37 15.44 4.06
C TYR A 67 -8.89 14.08 3.60
N VAL A 68 -8.74 13.05 4.45
CA VAL A 68 -9.27 11.71 4.22
C VAL A 68 -10.77 11.77 4.01
N ASP A 69 -11.20 11.47 2.78
CA ASP A 69 -12.58 11.55 2.34
C ASP A 69 -13.29 10.18 2.37
N ILE A 70 -14.45 10.06 1.70
CA ILE A 70 -15.20 8.79 1.63
C ILE A 70 -14.53 7.79 0.67
N SER A 71 -13.92 8.27 -0.42
CA SER A 71 -13.19 7.43 -1.38
C SER A 71 -11.98 6.78 -0.72
N ASP A 72 -11.20 7.57 0.03
CA ASP A 72 -10.07 7.08 0.82
C ASP A 72 -10.49 6.02 1.83
N LYS A 73 -11.56 6.28 2.60
CA LYS A 73 -12.09 5.32 3.58
C LYS A 73 -12.49 3.99 2.93
N LYS A 74 -13.16 4.05 1.77
CA LYS A 74 -13.54 2.85 1.01
C LYS A 74 -12.30 2.08 0.55
N ARG A 75 -11.29 2.79 0.06
CA ARG A 75 -10.01 2.22 -0.39
C ARG A 75 -9.24 1.57 0.76
N PHE A 76 -9.10 2.24 1.89
CA PHE A 76 -8.42 1.69 3.08
C PHE A 76 -9.11 0.45 3.65
N ARG A 77 -10.46 0.46 3.69
CA ARG A 77 -11.23 -0.73 4.05
C ARG A 77 -10.97 -1.88 3.07
N LEU A 78 -10.94 -1.58 1.77
CA LEU A 78 -10.76 -2.59 0.74
C LEU A 78 -9.39 -3.25 0.84
N TYR A 79 -8.32 -2.48 1.10
CA TYR A 79 -7.00 -3.04 1.40
C TYR A 79 -7.07 -4.00 2.59
N SER A 80 -7.67 -3.56 3.69
CA SER A 80 -7.73 -4.32 4.93
C SER A 80 -8.50 -5.63 4.73
N ALA A 81 -9.64 -5.59 4.05
CA ALA A 81 -10.44 -6.78 3.74
C ALA A 81 -9.71 -7.75 2.80
N LEU A 82 -8.95 -7.24 1.82
CA LEU A 82 -8.14 -8.07 0.93
C LEU A 82 -6.96 -8.71 1.68
N PHE A 83 -6.28 -7.95 2.52
CA PHE A 83 -5.19 -8.48 3.35
C PHE A 83 -5.69 -9.56 4.29
N ASP A 84 -6.81 -9.33 4.99
CA ASP A 84 -7.47 -10.31 5.85
C ASP A 84 -7.80 -11.60 5.09
N HIS A 85 -8.43 -11.47 3.91
CA HIS A 85 -8.79 -12.60 3.07
C HIS A 85 -7.58 -13.38 2.54
N LEU A 86 -6.52 -12.70 2.09
CA LEU A 86 -5.33 -13.36 1.54
C LEU A 86 -4.46 -13.98 2.63
N LYS A 87 -4.42 -13.39 3.83
CA LYS A 87 -3.59 -13.83 4.95
C LYS A 87 -4.34 -14.72 5.94
N ASN A 88 -5.39 -15.43 5.52
CA ASN A 88 -6.27 -16.37 6.27
C ASN A 88 -5.60 -17.29 7.34
N LYS A 89 -4.28 -17.36 7.44
CA LYS A 89 -3.52 -18.06 8.49
C LYS A 89 -3.18 -17.19 9.71
N SER A 90 -3.08 -15.86 9.60
CA SER A 90 -2.80 -14.98 10.75
C SER A 90 -4.09 -14.35 11.26
N GLN A 91 -4.49 -14.67 12.49
CA GLN A 91 -5.62 -14.01 13.18
C GLN A 91 -5.24 -12.63 13.73
N LYS A 92 -4.40 -11.88 13.01
CA LYS A 92 -3.86 -10.60 13.46
C LYS A 92 -4.81 -9.47 13.09
N ASP A 93 -5.02 -8.53 14.00
CA ASP A 93 -5.81 -7.35 13.73
C ASP A 93 -5.13 -6.47 12.67
N ILE A 94 -5.90 -5.83 11.80
CA ILE A 94 -5.39 -4.92 10.76
C ILE A 94 -5.79 -3.49 11.11
N GLU A 95 -4.79 -2.63 11.30
CA GLU A 95 -4.95 -1.22 11.61
C GLU A 95 -4.52 -0.35 10.42
N VAL A 96 -5.30 0.70 10.11
CA VAL A 96 -4.90 1.72 9.12
C VAL A 96 -4.51 3.01 9.81
N HIS A 97 -3.28 3.44 9.55
CA HIS A 97 -2.68 4.67 10.02
C HIS A 97 -2.47 5.62 8.84
N VAL A 98 -2.81 6.89 9.03
CA VAL A 98 -2.64 7.93 8.03
C VAL A 98 -1.73 9.00 8.61
N LEU A 99 -0.60 9.27 7.97
CA LEU A 99 0.20 10.47 8.25
C LEU A 99 -0.28 11.59 7.34
N SER A 100 -0.79 12.67 7.93
CA SER A 100 -1.43 13.77 7.18
C SER A 100 -0.65 15.08 7.24
N THR A 101 -0.51 15.74 6.08
CA THR A 101 0.02 17.11 6.02
C THR A 101 -1.04 18.17 6.34
N VAL A 102 -2.34 17.82 6.33
CA VAL A 102 -3.44 18.78 6.50
C VAL A 102 -4.28 18.55 7.75
N GLU A 103 -4.44 17.31 8.19
CA GLU A 103 -5.28 16.97 9.34
C GLU A 103 -4.49 17.00 10.66
N ALA A 104 -5.18 17.39 11.73
CA ALA A 104 -4.70 17.19 13.10
C ALA A 104 -4.92 15.73 13.53
N GLU A 105 -4.20 15.31 14.57
CA GLU A 105 -4.30 13.98 15.15
C GLU A 105 -5.72 13.68 15.63
N LYS A 106 -6.28 12.56 15.17
CA LYS A 106 -7.63 12.08 15.53
C LYS A 106 -7.90 10.69 14.98
N THR A 107 -8.92 10.02 15.50
CA THR A 107 -9.45 8.80 14.88
C THR A 107 -10.70 9.12 14.07
N LYS A 108 -10.73 8.71 12.79
CA LYS A 108 -11.95 8.66 11.98
C LYS A 108 -12.49 7.24 11.98
N CYS A 109 -13.79 7.08 11.81
CA CYS A 109 -14.40 5.77 11.57
C CYS A 109 -15.11 5.76 10.21
N TYR A 110 -14.99 4.63 9.51
CA TYR A 110 -15.83 4.30 8.37
C TYR A 110 -16.86 3.25 8.79
N LYS A 111 -18.14 3.64 8.82
CA LYS A 111 -19.24 2.73 9.18
C LYS A 111 -19.86 2.15 7.92
N ILE A 112 -19.93 0.82 7.83
CA ILE A 112 -20.60 0.11 6.75
C ILE A 112 -22.06 -0.11 7.14
N ASN A 113 -22.29 -0.46 8.41
CA ASN A 113 -23.60 -0.63 9.03
C ASN A 113 -23.47 -0.29 10.55
N PRO A 114 -24.55 -0.39 11.35
CA PRO A 114 -24.50 -0.04 12.78
C PRO A 114 -23.44 -0.80 13.59
N ASP A 115 -23.21 -2.07 13.27
CA ASP A 115 -22.34 -2.98 14.04
C ASP A 115 -20.94 -3.13 13.43
N SER A 116 -20.74 -2.65 12.19
CA SER A 116 -19.49 -2.76 11.45
C SER A 116 -18.88 -1.39 11.20
N SER A 117 -17.83 -1.10 11.96
CA SER A 117 -17.05 0.13 11.86
C SER A 117 -15.57 -0.15 11.76
N PHE A 118 -14.89 0.60 10.91
CA PHE A 118 -13.46 0.47 10.64
C PHE A 118 -12.73 1.75 11.10
N PRO A 119 -11.86 1.68 12.12
CA PRO A 119 -11.11 2.84 12.60
C PRO A 119 -9.95 3.19 11.65
N ILE A 120 -9.69 4.49 11.53
CA ILE A 120 -8.58 5.06 10.75
C ILE A 120 -7.90 6.07 11.65
N TYR A 121 -6.66 5.78 12.02
CA TYR A 121 -5.86 6.59 12.94
C TYR A 121 -5.09 7.65 12.16
N ILE A 122 -5.47 8.92 12.31
CA ILE A 122 -4.79 10.03 11.65
C ILE A 122 -3.75 10.60 12.60
N HIS A 123 -2.51 10.65 12.13
CA HIS A 123 -1.33 11.21 12.77
C HIS A 123 -0.93 12.52 12.11
N SER A 124 -0.40 13.45 12.89
CA SER A 124 0.01 14.77 12.41
C SER A 124 1.37 15.15 12.97
N LEU A 125 2.26 15.69 12.12
CA LEU A 125 3.54 16.26 12.57
C LEU A 125 3.53 17.78 12.61
N LYS A 126 2.34 18.42 12.54
CA LYS A 126 2.20 19.88 12.54
C LYS A 126 2.67 20.58 13.81
N SER A 127 2.86 19.84 14.91
CA SER A 127 3.45 20.36 16.14
C SER A 127 4.95 20.62 16.00
N TYR A 128 5.62 20.05 15.00
CA TYR A 128 7.03 20.27 14.72
C TYR A 128 7.20 21.46 13.79
N ASP A 129 8.12 22.36 14.15
CA ASP A 129 8.58 23.44 13.27
C ASP A 129 9.61 22.89 12.28
N GLY A 130 9.17 22.68 11.04
CA GLY A 130 10.00 22.10 10.00
C GLY A 130 11.09 23.06 9.50
N ASP A 131 10.83 24.36 9.57
CA ASP A 131 11.81 25.38 9.13
C ASP A 131 12.95 25.47 10.16
N GLU A 132 12.64 25.47 11.46
CA GLU A 132 13.64 25.40 12.52
C GLU A 132 14.44 24.10 12.45
N PHE A 133 13.77 22.97 12.23
CA PHE A 133 14.41 21.67 12.09
C PHE A 133 15.37 21.63 10.89
N LEU A 134 14.99 22.14 9.71
CA LEU A 134 15.90 22.25 8.55
C LEU A 134 17.12 23.08 8.87
N ASN A 135 16.94 24.23 9.51
CA ASN A 135 18.06 25.11 9.85
C ASN A 135 19.05 24.43 10.81
N MET A 136 18.53 23.69 11.80
CA MET A 136 19.35 22.86 12.68
C MET A 136 20.12 21.78 11.89
N ILE A 137 19.44 21.03 11.01
CA ILE A 137 20.06 19.97 10.21
C ILE A 137 21.14 20.54 9.27
N ASN A 138 20.85 21.63 8.56
CA ASN A 138 21.82 22.28 7.67
C ASN A 138 23.05 22.78 8.42
N THR A 139 22.86 23.28 9.65
CA THR A 139 23.98 23.70 10.52
C THR A 139 24.83 22.51 10.93
N LYS A 140 24.20 21.38 11.31
CA LYS A 140 24.92 20.14 11.64
C LYS A 140 25.73 19.61 10.46
N ILE A 141 25.11 19.52 9.28
CA ILE A 141 25.76 19.07 8.04
C ILE A 141 26.96 19.97 7.71
N SER A 142 26.78 21.30 7.72
CA SER A 142 27.86 22.26 7.42
C SER A 142 29.04 22.16 8.40
N ASN A 143 28.77 21.73 9.64
CA ASN A 143 29.78 21.53 10.68
C ASN A 143 30.32 20.09 10.72
N ASN A 144 30.01 19.24 9.74
CA ASN A 144 30.34 17.80 9.72
C ASN A 144 29.93 17.05 11.00
N GLN A 145 28.82 17.46 11.61
CA GLN A 145 28.26 16.78 12.78
C GLN A 145 27.42 15.58 12.34
N GLN A 146 27.58 14.46 13.03
CA GLN A 146 26.81 13.26 12.76
C GLN A 146 25.33 13.47 13.08
N LEU A 147 24.45 13.05 12.17
CA LEU A 147 23.01 13.01 12.38
C LEU A 147 22.61 11.65 12.97
N SER A 148 21.66 11.67 13.89
CA SER A 148 21.02 10.45 14.39
C SER A 148 20.07 9.84 13.37
N GLU A 149 19.79 8.54 13.50
CA GLU A 149 18.81 7.86 12.64
C GLU A 149 17.42 8.51 12.69
N LYS A 150 17.00 8.96 13.89
CA LYS A 150 15.75 9.69 14.06
C LYS A 150 15.72 10.99 13.28
N GLU A 151 16.82 11.74 13.27
CA GLU A 151 16.92 12.97 12.48
C GLU A 151 16.84 12.67 10.98
N LEU A 152 17.51 11.63 10.51
CA LEU A 152 17.47 11.21 9.11
C LEU A 152 16.05 10.82 8.67
N LEU A 153 15.33 10.07 9.50
CA LEU A 153 13.92 9.73 9.27
C LEU A 153 13.05 10.99 9.25
N LEU A 154 13.24 11.91 10.21
CA LEU A 154 12.47 13.16 10.27
C LEU A 154 12.74 14.07 9.06
N ILE A 155 13.95 14.08 8.50
CA ILE A 155 14.24 14.80 7.26
C ILE A 155 13.35 14.28 6.12
N SER A 156 13.18 12.96 5.95
CA SER A 156 12.31 12.40 4.90
C SER A 156 10.82 12.75 5.06
N LEU A 157 10.39 13.09 6.28
CA LEU A 157 8.98 13.36 6.62
C LEU A 157 8.68 14.84 6.80
N ILE A 158 9.57 15.72 6.36
CA ILE A 158 9.46 17.14 6.70
C ILE A 158 8.27 17.85 6.07
N CYS A 159 7.76 17.36 4.95
CA CYS A 159 6.55 17.87 4.32
C CYS A 159 5.28 17.69 5.16
N PHE A 160 5.33 16.86 6.22
CA PHE A 160 4.26 16.70 7.21
C PHE A 160 4.38 17.66 8.40
N MET A 161 5.50 18.35 8.54
CA MET A 161 5.74 19.35 9.59
C MET A 161 5.18 20.71 9.18
N LYS A 162 5.16 21.66 10.12
CA LYS A 162 4.81 23.04 9.81
C LYS A 162 5.98 23.71 9.08
N CYS A 163 5.84 23.96 7.79
CA CYS A 163 6.82 24.67 6.95
C CYS A 163 6.16 25.87 6.24
N GLY A 164 6.90 26.95 6.04
CA GLY A 164 6.39 28.15 5.35
C GLY A 164 6.20 27.98 3.83
N ASN A 165 6.94 27.07 3.19
CA ASN A 165 7.14 27.07 1.74
C ASN A 165 6.34 26.01 0.96
N GLY A 166 5.39 25.32 1.60
CA GLY A 166 4.53 24.33 0.96
C GLY A 166 5.17 22.94 0.78
N ILE A 167 4.33 21.95 0.44
CA ILE A 167 4.69 20.52 0.45
C ILE A 167 5.81 20.20 -0.54
N GLU A 168 5.73 20.67 -1.79
CA GLU A 168 6.72 20.36 -2.83
C GLU A 168 8.10 20.92 -2.49
N TYR A 169 8.16 22.14 -1.95
CA TYR A 169 9.42 22.74 -1.50
C TYR A 169 10.02 22.01 -0.30
N SER A 170 9.17 21.59 0.65
CA SER A 170 9.61 20.76 1.77
C SER A 170 10.22 19.43 1.30
N ILE A 171 9.64 18.79 0.27
CA ILE A 171 10.20 17.55 -0.32
C ILE A 171 11.54 17.83 -1.02
N LEU A 172 11.65 18.94 -1.77
CA LEU A 172 12.93 19.34 -2.37
C LEU A 172 14.01 19.58 -1.30
N ASN A 173 13.68 20.29 -0.23
CA ASN A 173 14.63 20.52 0.86
C ASN A 173 15.06 19.23 1.56
N SER A 174 14.12 18.29 1.72
CA SER A 174 14.43 16.96 2.22
C SER A 174 15.46 16.26 1.33
N ALA A 175 15.21 16.23 0.02
CA ALA A 175 16.12 15.66 -0.97
C ALA A 175 17.52 16.28 -0.89
N VAL A 176 17.61 17.61 -0.89
CA VAL A 176 18.88 18.34 -0.78
C VAL A 176 19.61 18.02 0.52
N ALA A 177 18.91 18.06 1.66
CA ALA A 177 19.50 17.77 2.97
C ALA A 177 20.08 16.35 3.02
N ILE A 178 19.31 15.34 2.58
CA ILE A 178 19.76 13.93 2.57
C ILE A 178 20.95 13.72 1.65
N THR A 179 20.99 14.37 0.49
CA THR A 179 22.13 14.24 -0.45
C THR A 179 23.43 14.85 0.08
N ASN A 180 23.33 15.81 1.00
CA ASN A 180 24.46 16.52 1.57
C ASN A 180 24.98 15.91 2.88
N VAL A 181 24.34 14.87 3.43
CA VAL A 181 24.83 14.21 4.65
C VAL A 181 26.10 13.40 4.32
N PRO A 182 27.27 13.74 4.92
CA PRO A 182 28.50 13.00 4.68
C PRO A 182 28.45 11.62 5.34
N ASP A 183 29.11 10.64 4.71
CA ASP A 183 29.31 9.27 5.25
C ASP A 183 28.03 8.60 5.78
N LEU A 184 26.89 8.89 5.15
CA LEU A 184 25.60 8.34 5.54
C LEU A 184 25.60 6.82 5.37
N ASP A 185 25.23 6.10 6.43
CA ASP A 185 25.10 4.64 6.39
C ASP A 185 24.19 4.21 5.23
N LYS A 186 24.59 3.15 4.53
CA LYS A 186 23.99 2.76 3.26
C LYS A 186 22.54 2.32 3.42
N ASP A 187 22.21 1.62 4.50
CA ASP A 187 20.89 1.03 4.68
C ASP A 187 19.88 2.12 5.05
N ILE A 188 20.22 3.00 5.99
CA ILE A 188 19.36 4.14 6.32
C ILE A 188 19.26 5.14 5.16
N ALA A 189 20.36 5.37 4.42
CA ALA A 189 20.34 6.21 3.23
C ALA A 189 19.33 5.71 2.21
N GLN A 190 19.31 4.39 1.95
CA GLN A 190 18.38 3.80 0.99
C GLN A 190 16.93 3.99 1.43
N PHE A 191 16.64 3.70 2.71
CA PHE A 191 15.30 3.84 3.24
C PHE A 191 14.78 5.28 3.17
N VAL A 192 15.55 6.23 3.73
CA VAL A 192 15.19 7.65 3.81
C VAL A 192 15.02 8.25 2.41
N LYS A 193 15.92 7.93 1.47
CA LYS A 193 15.78 8.37 0.08
C LYS A 193 14.58 7.73 -0.63
N GLY A 194 14.27 6.46 -0.36
CA GLY A 194 13.09 5.77 -0.89
C GLY A 194 11.78 6.45 -0.44
N VAL A 195 11.70 6.85 0.83
CA VAL A 195 10.57 7.64 1.35
C VAL A 195 10.44 8.96 0.59
N VAL A 196 11.53 9.70 0.40
CA VAL A 196 11.49 10.98 -0.35
C VAL A 196 11.02 10.79 -1.79
N LEU A 197 11.51 9.77 -2.50
CA LEU A 197 11.08 9.48 -3.88
C LEU A 197 9.60 9.13 -3.96
N MET A 198 9.10 8.30 -3.05
CA MET A 198 7.68 7.96 -2.98
C MET A 198 6.82 9.20 -2.68
N LEU A 199 7.24 10.07 -1.76
CA LEU A 199 6.53 11.32 -1.47
C LEU A 199 6.61 12.30 -2.66
N CYS A 200 7.72 12.32 -3.39
CA CYS A 200 7.88 13.08 -4.63
C CYS A 200 6.87 12.63 -5.68
N ASP A 201 6.83 11.33 -5.99
CA ASP A 201 5.84 10.74 -6.92
C ASP A 201 4.39 11.04 -6.49
N LYS A 202 4.13 10.99 -5.18
CA LYS A 202 2.77 11.15 -4.65
C LYS A 202 2.29 12.61 -4.60
N PHE A 203 3.16 13.56 -4.27
CA PHE A 203 2.76 14.93 -3.91
C PHE A 203 3.35 16.03 -4.79
N VAL A 204 4.32 15.74 -5.66
CA VAL A 204 4.90 16.73 -6.58
C VAL A 204 4.26 16.57 -7.95
N ALA A 205 3.36 17.50 -8.28
CA ALA A 205 2.60 17.46 -9.53
C ALA A 205 3.40 18.04 -10.71
N ASP A 206 4.31 18.98 -10.43
CA ASP A 206 5.19 19.53 -11.46
C ASP A 206 6.23 18.48 -11.90
N GLU A 207 6.11 17.98 -13.13
CA GLU A 207 6.97 16.91 -13.67
C GLU A 207 8.45 17.32 -13.69
N SER A 208 8.76 18.59 -13.95
CA SER A 208 10.14 19.10 -14.00
C SER A 208 10.79 19.09 -12.62
N LEU A 209 10.09 19.56 -11.60
CA LEU A 209 10.51 19.51 -10.20
C LEU A 209 10.61 18.07 -9.71
N ASN A 210 9.66 17.22 -10.07
CA ASN A 210 9.68 15.80 -9.74
C ASN A 210 10.95 15.12 -10.32
N MET A 211 11.25 15.33 -11.61
CA MET A 211 12.47 14.83 -12.22
C MET A 211 13.73 15.39 -11.55
N THR A 212 13.71 16.67 -11.15
CA THR A 212 14.84 17.29 -10.45
C THR A 212 15.10 16.61 -9.11
N ILE A 213 14.07 16.43 -8.28
CA ILE A 213 14.15 15.73 -7.00
C ILE A 213 14.59 14.28 -7.20
N SER A 214 13.97 13.59 -8.17
CA SER A 214 14.29 12.21 -8.51
C SER A 214 15.74 12.05 -8.96
N ASN A 215 16.31 12.99 -9.70
CA ASN A 215 17.72 12.95 -10.10
C ASN A 215 18.67 13.28 -8.94
N LEU A 216 18.31 14.24 -8.08
CA LEU A 216 19.09 14.56 -6.87
C LEU A 216 19.22 13.32 -5.96
N VAL A 217 18.10 12.66 -5.71
CA VAL A 217 18.02 11.51 -4.81
C VAL A 217 18.48 10.21 -5.48
N GLY A 218 18.02 9.99 -6.71
CA GLY A 218 18.14 8.78 -7.52
C GLY A 218 19.38 8.69 -8.40
N GLY A 219 20.13 9.79 -8.61
CA GLY A 219 21.45 9.76 -9.24
C GLY A 219 22.47 8.85 -8.55
N ASN A 220 22.10 8.26 -7.40
CA ASN A 220 22.84 7.28 -6.62
C ASN A 220 22.12 5.93 -6.42
N MET A 221 21.02 5.63 -7.14
CA MET A 221 20.19 4.44 -6.91
C MET A 221 20.04 3.54 -8.14
N LYS A 222 21.00 2.62 -8.32
CA LYS A 222 20.75 1.39 -9.09
C LYS A 222 19.99 0.33 -8.26
N ILE A 223 19.98 0.48 -6.93
CA ILE A 223 19.58 -0.58 -5.98
C ILE A 223 18.09 -0.56 -5.60
N VAL A 224 17.41 0.59 -5.66
CA VAL A 224 15.96 0.64 -5.34
C VAL A 224 15.13 0.02 -6.47
N GLU A 225 15.55 0.20 -7.72
CA GLU A 225 15.06 -0.59 -8.85
C GLU A 225 15.34 -2.09 -8.61
N ASP A 226 16.58 -2.47 -8.22
CA ASP A 226 16.92 -3.87 -7.93
C ASP A 226 16.16 -4.46 -6.72
N TYR A 227 15.81 -3.66 -5.70
CA TYR A 227 15.08 -4.11 -4.51
C TYR A 227 13.58 -4.25 -4.80
N ALA A 228 13.00 -3.27 -5.49
CA ALA A 228 11.63 -3.36 -5.99
C ALA A 228 11.47 -4.55 -6.94
N GLN A 229 12.42 -4.73 -7.85
CA GLN A 229 12.46 -5.88 -8.76
C GLN A 229 12.62 -7.19 -8.00
N ARG A 230 13.57 -7.30 -7.06
CA ARG A 230 13.73 -8.50 -6.22
C ARG A 230 12.48 -8.87 -5.44
N LYS A 231 11.76 -7.90 -4.87
CA LYS A 231 10.49 -8.15 -4.16
C LYS A 231 9.37 -8.60 -5.08
N VAL A 232 9.33 -8.07 -6.31
CA VAL A 232 8.40 -8.54 -7.35
C VAL A 232 8.76 -9.96 -7.77
N ASP A 233 10.04 -10.24 -8.01
CA ASP A 233 10.53 -11.56 -8.43
C ASP A 233 10.32 -12.63 -7.34
N GLU A 234 10.55 -12.30 -6.06
CA GLU A 234 10.27 -13.18 -4.92
C GLU A 234 8.78 -13.55 -4.85
N LYS A 235 7.88 -12.56 -5.00
CA LYS A 235 6.43 -12.80 -4.98
C LYS A 235 5.94 -13.59 -6.18
N LEU A 236 6.48 -13.32 -7.38
CA LEU A 236 6.17 -14.11 -8.57
C LEU A 236 6.61 -15.56 -8.38
N LYS A 237 7.81 -15.76 -7.81
CA LYS A 237 8.33 -17.09 -7.51
C LYS A 237 7.45 -17.83 -6.50
N GLU A 238 7.04 -17.21 -5.40
CA GLU A 238 6.13 -17.82 -4.42
C GLU A 238 4.81 -18.26 -5.07
N ARG A 239 4.21 -17.39 -5.90
CA ARG A 239 3.00 -17.72 -6.65
C ARG A 239 3.20 -18.89 -7.60
N ASP A 240 4.31 -18.91 -8.32
CA ASP A 240 4.62 -19.97 -9.27
C ASP A 240 4.93 -21.31 -8.56
N GLU A 241 5.50 -21.28 -7.34
CA GLU A 241 5.63 -22.46 -6.48
C GLU A 241 4.25 -23.00 -6.04
N GLU A 242 3.31 -22.12 -5.65
CA GLU A 242 1.94 -22.52 -5.27
C GLU A 242 1.19 -23.20 -6.42
N ILE A 243 1.24 -22.63 -7.63
CA ILE A 243 0.61 -23.20 -8.84
C ILE A 243 1.18 -24.59 -9.14
N VAL A 244 2.50 -24.76 -9.04
CA VAL A 244 3.16 -26.05 -9.25
C VAL A 244 2.66 -27.10 -8.26
N ILE A 245 2.56 -26.75 -6.97
CA ILE A 245 2.08 -27.66 -5.93
C ILE A 245 0.61 -28.04 -6.12
N GLU A 246 -0.23 -27.10 -6.58
CA GLU A 246 -1.64 -27.34 -6.85
C GLU A 246 -1.84 -28.31 -8.04
N LEU A 247 -1.13 -28.08 -9.15
CA LEU A 247 -1.20 -28.95 -10.32
C LEU A 247 -0.65 -30.37 -10.04
N ASP A 248 0.38 -30.49 -9.20
CA ASP A 248 0.86 -31.81 -8.77
C ASP A 248 -0.18 -32.57 -7.95
N LYS A 249 -0.89 -31.88 -7.03
CA LYS A 249 -2.00 -32.47 -6.26
C LYS A 249 -3.16 -32.90 -7.14
N GLU A 250 -3.42 -32.19 -8.23
CA GLU A 250 -4.42 -32.56 -9.24
C GLU A 250 -3.96 -33.73 -10.15
N GLY A 251 -2.72 -34.20 -10.00
CA GLY A 251 -2.19 -35.38 -10.68
C GLY A 251 -1.64 -35.11 -12.08
N TYR A 252 -1.33 -33.86 -12.42
CA TYR A 252 -0.70 -33.53 -13.69
C TYR A 252 0.73 -34.07 -13.76
N ALA A 253 1.15 -34.54 -14.94
CA ALA A 253 2.53 -34.96 -15.15
C ALA A 253 3.47 -33.74 -15.08
N VAL A 254 4.69 -33.93 -14.56
CA VAL A 254 5.71 -32.86 -14.39
C VAL A 254 5.94 -32.02 -15.66
N ASN A 255 5.94 -32.66 -16.84
CA ASN A 255 6.08 -31.95 -18.13
C ASN A 255 4.87 -31.04 -18.43
N ASP A 256 3.67 -31.48 -18.07
CA ASP A 256 2.45 -30.69 -18.23
C ASP A 256 2.39 -29.55 -17.20
N ILE A 257 2.81 -29.80 -15.96
CA ILE A 257 2.93 -28.75 -14.93
C ILE A 257 3.84 -27.63 -15.41
N ALA A 258 5.05 -27.97 -15.88
CA ALA A 258 6.01 -26.97 -16.38
C ALA A 258 5.41 -26.13 -17.52
N ARG A 259 4.67 -26.76 -18.42
CA ARG A 259 3.99 -26.10 -19.54
C ARG A 259 2.83 -25.21 -19.08
N ILE A 260 1.99 -25.68 -18.17
CA ILE A 260 0.79 -24.97 -17.69
C ILE A 260 1.17 -23.78 -16.82
N ALA A 261 2.06 -23.99 -15.85
CA ALA A 261 2.59 -22.94 -14.98
C ALA A 261 3.59 -22.02 -15.69
N LYS A 262 4.02 -22.36 -16.91
CA LYS A 262 5.00 -21.62 -17.74
C LYS A 262 6.34 -21.39 -17.03
N VAL A 263 6.79 -22.40 -16.29
CA VAL A 263 8.06 -22.43 -15.56
C VAL A 263 8.99 -23.50 -16.14
N SER A 264 10.27 -23.47 -15.78
CA SER A 264 11.20 -24.49 -16.25
C SER A 264 10.94 -25.85 -15.58
N LEU A 265 11.30 -26.93 -16.26
CA LEU A 265 11.27 -28.29 -15.71
C LEU A 265 12.11 -28.41 -14.42
N ASP A 266 13.27 -27.74 -14.39
CA ASP A 266 14.13 -27.72 -13.21
C ASP A 266 13.45 -27.04 -12.03
N PHE A 267 12.69 -25.97 -12.26
CA PHE A 267 11.92 -25.28 -11.23
C PHE A 267 10.83 -26.19 -10.65
N VAL A 268 10.06 -26.88 -11.49
CA VAL A 268 9.05 -27.85 -11.04
C VAL A 268 9.67 -28.94 -10.17
N ASN A 269 10.76 -29.55 -10.65
CA ASN A 269 11.43 -30.63 -9.93
C ASN A 269 12.01 -30.15 -8.58
N GLN A 270 12.58 -28.94 -8.52
CA GLN A 270 13.07 -28.38 -7.26
C GLN A 270 11.93 -28.12 -6.28
N THR A 271 10.82 -27.55 -6.73
CA THR A 271 9.67 -27.23 -5.90
C THR A 271 9.01 -28.48 -5.32
N LEU A 272 8.85 -29.54 -6.12
CA LEU A 272 8.23 -30.80 -5.68
C LEU A 272 9.19 -31.69 -4.85
N SER A 273 10.47 -31.34 -4.77
CA SER A 273 11.48 -32.07 -3.98
C SER A 273 11.67 -31.56 -2.56
N LYS A 274 11.05 -30.42 -2.22
CA LYS A 274 11.05 -29.81 -0.87
C LYS A 274 10.01 -30.47 0.02
#